data_AF-A0A519QEX4-F1
#
_entry.id   AF-A0A519QEX4-F1
#
_cell.length_a   1.000
_cell.length_b   1.000
_cell.length_c   1.000
_cell.angle_alpha   90.00
_cell.angle_beta   90.00
_cell.angle_gamma   90.00
#
_symmetry.space_group_name_H-M   'P 1'
#
loop_
_entity.id
_entity.type
_entity.pdbx_description
1 polymer ?
#
loop_
_entity_poly.entity_id
_entity_poly.type
_entity_poly.pdbx_seq_one_letter_code
_entity_poly.pdbx_strand_id
1 'polypeptide(L)'
;MWRELREAATHDQAEAQKELELALAIEHGHGPSPQELGLKQKTFGAALLQIMVADITMSLDNVLAVAGAAHEHPWIMVFGLILSIALMGIAATFIARLLSKYRWIGYIGLVIVLYVAVHMIWDGARQVVVRTGNLEEFNAAAPAFIEISPKEAAHHWGDQRSPDSHTPATAEPSAP
;
A
#
# COMPACT_ATOMS: atom_id res chain seq x y z
N MET A 1 -3.04 -36.26 33.72
CA MET A 1 -3.54 -36.23 32.33
C MET A 1 -5.04 -35.92 32.20
N TRP A 2 -5.99 -36.80 32.53
CA TRP A 2 -7.44 -36.50 32.36
C TRP A 2 -7.99 -35.38 33.27
N ARG A 3 -7.39 -35.14 34.44
CA ARG A 3 -7.73 -34.00 35.32
C ARG A 3 -7.23 -32.67 34.79
N GLU A 4 -5.99 -32.62 34.33
CA GLU A 4 -5.35 -31.41 33.79
C GLU A 4 -6.07 -30.90 32.53
N LEU A 5 -6.52 -31.80 31.65
CA LEU A 5 -7.30 -31.43 30.46
C LEU A 5 -8.68 -30.83 30.82
N ARG A 6 -9.28 -31.28 31.93
CA ARG A 6 -10.57 -30.76 32.41
C ARG A 6 -10.40 -29.40 33.08
N GLU A 7 -9.33 -29.22 33.83
CA GLU A 7 -8.95 -27.95 34.46
C GLU A 7 -8.56 -26.89 33.41
N ALA A 8 -7.79 -27.27 32.38
CA ALA A 8 -7.44 -26.41 31.26
C ALA A 8 -8.68 -25.96 30.46
N ALA A 9 -9.60 -26.89 30.15
CA ALA A 9 -10.83 -26.56 29.43
C ALA A 9 -11.74 -25.59 30.21
N THR A 10 -11.80 -25.72 31.54
CA THR A 10 -12.55 -24.76 32.38
C THR A 10 -11.88 -23.39 32.47
N HIS A 11 -10.54 -23.33 32.41
CA HIS A 11 -9.80 -22.07 32.45
C HIS A 11 -9.95 -21.30 31.13
N ASP A 12 -9.88 -22.00 30.00
CA ASP A 12 -10.03 -21.45 28.64
C ASP A 12 -11.46 -20.91 28.40
N GLN A 13 -12.48 -21.64 28.87
CA GLN A 13 -13.87 -21.15 28.85
C GLN A 13 -14.07 -19.91 29.73
N ALA A 14 -13.44 -19.87 30.91
CA ALA A 14 -13.56 -18.74 31.81
C ALA A 14 -12.84 -17.47 31.29
N GLU A 15 -11.73 -17.62 30.58
CA GLU A 15 -11.07 -16.52 29.88
C GLU A 15 -11.89 -16.02 28.70
N ALA A 16 -12.36 -16.91 27.83
CA ALA A 16 -13.21 -16.54 26.69
C ALA A 16 -14.50 -15.81 27.12
N GLN A 17 -15.09 -16.21 28.25
CA GLN A 17 -16.30 -15.56 28.77
C GLN A 17 -16.03 -14.17 29.32
N LYS A 18 -14.87 -13.95 29.97
CA LYS A 18 -14.43 -12.61 30.41
C LYS A 18 -14.11 -11.71 29.23
N GLU A 19 -13.49 -12.24 28.18
CA GLU A 19 -13.21 -11.49 26.95
C GLU A 19 -14.51 -11.07 26.24
N LEU A 20 -15.49 -11.96 26.17
CA LEU A 20 -16.81 -11.66 25.61
C LEU A 20 -17.55 -10.61 26.44
N GLU A 21 -17.52 -10.73 27.77
CA GLU A 21 -18.13 -9.77 28.69
C GLU A 21 -17.46 -8.39 28.59
N LEU A 22 -16.13 -8.34 28.48
CA LEU A 22 -15.36 -7.11 28.24
C LEU A 22 -15.75 -6.47 26.90
N ALA A 23 -15.84 -7.27 25.83
CA ALA A 23 -16.23 -6.79 24.50
C ALA A 23 -17.64 -6.20 24.51
N LEU A 24 -18.58 -6.87 25.19
CA LEU A 24 -19.97 -6.44 25.29
C LEU A 24 -20.13 -5.17 26.13
N ALA A 25 -19.31 -5.02 27.18
CA ALA A 25 -19.24 -3.80 28.00
C ALA A 25 -18.69 -2.61 27.19
N ILE A 26 -17.66 -2.82 26.37
CA ILE A 26 -17.12 -1.80 25.46
C ILE A 26 -18.18 -1.38 24.44
N GLU A 27 -18.93 -2.34 23.87
CA GLU A 27 -20.00 -2.09 22.91
C GLU A 27 -21.14 -1.26 23.51
N HIS A 28 -21.55 -1.55 24.75
CA HIS A 28 -22.58 -0.80 25.47
C HIS A 28 -22.08 0.54 26.05
N GLY A 29 -20.79 0.86 25.90
CA GLY A 29 -20.19 2.10 26.42
C GLY A 29 -19.97 2.11 27.93
N HIS A 30 -19.95 0.93 28.56
CA HIS A 30 -19.72 0.72 30.01
C HIS A 30 -18.36 0.04 30.25
N GLY A 31 -17.57 -0.14 29.19
CA GLY A 31 -16.26 -0.77 29.26
C GLY A 31 -15.22 0.10 29.96
N PRO A 32 -14.10 -0.51 30.41
CA PRO A 32 -13.01 0.21 31.03
C PRO A 32 -12.51 1.34 30.12
N SER A 33 -12.23 2.48 30.75
CA SER A 33 -11.65 3.65 30.08
C SER A 33 -10.34 3.29 29.38
N PRO A 34 -9.93 4.02 28.31
CA PRO A 34 -8.66 3.76 27.63
C PRO A 34 -7.44 3.74 28.56
N GLN A 35 -7.51 4.44 29.70
CA GLN A 35 -6.47 4.40 30.73
C GLN A 35 -6.40 3.06 31.48
N GLU A 36 -7.54 2.41 31.73
CA GLU A 36 -7.62 1.10 32.39
C GLU A 36 -7.19 -0.06 31.48
N LEU A 37 -7.34 0.11 30.17
CA LEU A 37 -6.86 -0.83 29.14
C LEU A 37 -5.35 -0.70 28.86
N GLY A 38 -4.62 0.18 29.56
CA GLY A 38 -3.20 0.44 29.31
C GLY A 38 -2.91 1.10 27.95
N LEU A 39 -3.95 1.58 27.26
CA LEU A 39 -3.83 2.26 25.97
C LEU A 39 -3.31 3.67 26.22
N LYS A 40 -1.98 3.81 26.25
CA LYS A 40 -1.31 5.10 26.33
C LYS A 40 -1.71 5.93 25.12
N GLN A 41 -2.40 7.05 25.33
CA GLN A 41 -2.74 7.95 24.24
C GLN A 41 -1.45 8.39 23.54
N LYS A 42 -1.39 8.17 22.23
CA LYS A 42 -0.25 8.61 21.41
C LYS A 42 -0.13 10.12 21.57
N THR A 43 1.06 10.58 21.95
CA THR A 43 1.34 12.01 22.02
C THR A 43 1.22 12.61 20.63
N PHE A 44 0.88 13.90 20.54
CA PHE A 44 0.83 14.62 19.27
C PHE A 44 2.12 14.46 18.46
N GLY A 45 3.28 14.52 19.13
CA GLY A 45 4.59 14.28 18.50
C GLY A 45 4.76 12.85 17.94
N ALA A 46 4.23 11.83 18.63
CA ALA A 46 4.26 10.45 18.12
C ALA A 46 3.36 10.29 16.88
N ALA A 47 2.20 10.94 16.86
CA ALA A 47 1.31 10.93 15.69
C ALA A 47 1.95 11.68 14.49
N LEU A 48 2.56 12.84 14.74
CA LEU A 48 3.26 13.60 13.71
C LEU A 48 4.43 12.82 13.11
N LEU A 49 5.25 12.18 13.95
CA LEU A 49 6.35 11.34 13.50
C LEU A 49 5.84 10.16 12.65
N GLN A 50 4.75 9.52 13.07
CA GLN A 50 4.16 8.42 12.32
C GLN A 50 3.68 8.86 10.92
N ILE A 51 3.04 10.02 10.81
CA ILE A 51 2.62 10.59 9.51
C ILE A 51 3.85 10.88 8.64
N MET A 52 4.87 11.55 9.20
CA MET A 52 6.07 11.92 8.45
C MET A 52 6.85 10.69 7.95
N VAL A 53 6.97 9.64 8.76
CA VAL A 53 7.61 8.39 8.34
C VAL A 53 6.80 7.70 7.24
N ALA A 54 5.46 7.66 7.36
CA ALA A 54 4.60 7.09 6.34
C ALA A 54 4.72 7.86 5.00
N ASP A 55 4.67 9.19 5.06
CA ASP A 55 4.79 10.05 3.88
C ASP A 55 6.14 9.86 3.19
N ILE A 56 7.25 9.87 3.92
CA ILE A 56 8.58 9.64 3.34
C ILE A 56 8.66 8.25 2.70
N THR A 57 8.09 7.22 3.33
CA THR A 57 8.14 5.85 2.81
C THR A 57 7.34 5.72 1.50
N MET A 58 6.16 6.34 1.44
CA MET A 58 5.30 6.37 0.27
C MET A 58 5.66 7.45 -0.76
N SER A 59 6.53 8.40 -0.41
CA SER A 59 6.93 9.47 -1.32
C SER A 59 8.35 9.29 -1.81
N LEU A 60 9.19 8.44 -1.19
CA LEU A 60 10.55 8.23 -1.64
C LEU A 60 10.54 7.58 -3.02
N ASP A 61 9.69 6.60 -3.25
CA ASP A 61 9.42 6.02 -4.58
C ASP A 61 8.89 7.07 -5.57
N ASN A 62 7.94 7.91 -5.13
CA ASN A 62 7.32 8.94 -5.96
C ASN A 62 8.29 10.10 -6.29
N VAL A 63 9.15 10.49 -5.34
CA VAL A 63 10.21 11.48 -5.54
C VAL A 63 11.33 10.88 -6.37
N LEU A 64 11.68 9.60 -6.22
CA LEU A 64 12.66 8.94 -7.08
C LEU A 64 12.18 8.84 -8.54
N ALA A 65 10.86 8.72 -8.77
CA ALA A 65 10.29 8.80 -10.12
C ALA A 65 10.47 10.21 -10.74
N VAL A 66 10.18 11.27 -9.96
CA VAL A 66 10.42 12.66 -10.40
C VAL A 66 11.92 12.96 -10.51
N ALA A 67 12.74 12.36 -9.65
CA ALA A 67 14.21 12.43 -9.67
C ALA A 67 14.78 11.86 -10.96
N GLY A 68 14.26 10.72 -11.39
CA GLY A 68 14.59 10.10 -12.67
C GLY A 68 14.35 11.05 -13.84
N ALA A 69 13.26 11.84 -13.79
CA ALA A 69 12.94 12.85 -14.78
C ALA A 69 13.71 14.17 -14.63
N ALA A 70 14.23 14.49 -13.44
CA ALA A 70 14.86 15.78 -13.10
C ALA A 70 16.37 15.67 -12.83
N HIS A 71 17.04 14.70 -13.47
CA HIS A 71 18.42 14.24 -13.21
C HIS A 71 19.48 15.36 -13.01
N GLU A 72 19.29 16.52 -13.63
CA GLU A 72 20.23 17.65 -13.63
C GLU A 72 20.13 18.55 -12.37
N HIS A 73 19.06 18.43 -11.56
CA HIS A 73 18.75 19.43 -10.52
C HIS A 73 18.31 18.83 -9.17
N PRO A 74 19.23 18.25 -8.39
CA PRO A 74 18.91 17.61 -7.11
C PRO A 74 18.30 18.56 -6.06
N TRP A 75 18.64 19.84 -6.11
CA TRP A 75 18.05 20.85 -5.23
C TRP A 75 16.55 21.03 -5.43
N ILE A 76 16.04 20.88 -6.66
CA ILE A 76 14.61 20.99 -6.96
C ILE A 76 13.84 19.83 -6.33
N MET A 77 14.43 18.63 -6.28
CA MET A 77 13.84 17.46 -5.64
C MET A 77 13.68 17.64 -4.13
N VAL A 78 14.75 18.08 -3.46
CA VAL A 78 14.73 18.29 -2.00
C VAL A 78 13.71 19.36 -1.63
N PHE A 79 13.67 20.46 -2.38
CA PHE A 79 12.68 21.50 -2.18
C PHE A 79 11.26 20.98 -2.38
N GLY A 80 11.02 20.21 -3.45
CA GLY A 80 9.71 19.60 -3.72
C GLY A 80 9.26 18.65 -2.61
N LEU A 81 10.16 17.82 -2.07
CA LEU A 81 9.87 16.90 -0.97
C LEU A 81 9.48 17.65 0.31
N ILE A 82 10.28 18.65 0.71
CA ILE A 82 10.00 19.46 1.91
C ILE A 82 8.67 20.20 1.74
N LEU A 83 8.43 20.79 0.57
CA LEU A 83 7.18 21.48 0.26
C LEU A 83 5.98 20.53 0.33
N SER A 84 6.10 19.32 -0.22
CA SER A 84 5.04 18.30 -0.19
C SER A 84 4.66 17.91 1.24
N ILE A 85 5.64 17.61 2.10
CA ILE A 85 5.40 17.24 3.50
C ILE A 85 4.74 18.40 4.26
N ALA A 86 5.20 19.62 4.04
CA ALA A 86 4.62 20.80 4.69
C ALA A 86 3.15 21.01 4.27
N LEU A 87 2.86 20.91 2.96
CA LEU A 87 1.50 21.00 2.45
C LEU A 87 0.61 19.86 2.97
N MET A 88 1.14 18.65 3.11
CA MET A 88 0.42 17.51 3.67
C MET A 88 0.03 17.76 5.14
N GLY A 89 0.92 18.33 5.96
CA GLY A 89 0.60 18.69 7.34
C GLY A 89 -0.57 19.69 7.44
N ILE A 90 -0.58 20.69 6.56
CA ILE A 90 -1.67 21.68 6.49
C ILE A 90 -2.97 21.01 6.00
N ALA A 91 -2.88 20.23 4.92
CA ALA A 91 -4.01 19.51 4.34
C ALA A 91 -4.61 18.50 5.32
N ALA A 92 -3.79 17.77 6.08
CA ALA A 92 -4.24 16.81 7.08
C ALA A 92 -5.13 17.47 8.14
N THR A 93 -4.78 18.69 8.57
CA THR A 93 -5.60 19.45 9.52
C THR A 93 -6.96 19.82 8.91
N PHE A 94 -6.99 20.21 7.63
CA PHE A 94 -8.23 20.49 6.92
C PHE A 94 -9.09 19.24 6.73
N ILE A 95 -8.48 18.14 6.26
CA ILE A 95 -9.13 16.84 6.07
C ILE A 95 -9.66 16.30 7.39
N ALA A 96 -8.92 16.41 8.49
CA ALA A 96 -9.36 15.96 9.82
C ALA A 96 -10.63 16.69 10.26
N ARG A 97 -10.72 18.01 10.01
CA ARG A 97 -11.95 18.79 10.29
C ARG A 97 -13.10 18.41 9.36
N LEU A 98 -12.80 18.06 8.11
CA LEU A 98 -13.82 17.61 7.17
C LEU A 98 -14.38 16.24 7.55
N LEU A 99 -13.51 15.30 7.94
CA LEU A 99 -13.87 13.96 8.39
C LEU A 99 -14.61 13.96 9.73
N SER A 100 -14.27 14.89 10.64
CA SER A 100 -15.01 15.01 11.90
C SER A 100 -16.46 15.46 11.67
N LYS A 101 -16.69 16.32 10.67
CA LYS A 101 -18.03 16.79 10.30
C LYS A 101 -18.79 15.78 9.43
N TYR A 102 -18.11 15.15 8.47
CA TYR A 102 -18.70 14.25 7.49
C TYR A 102 -17.96 12.91 7.47
N ARG A 103 -18.21 12.09 8.50
CA ARG A 103 -17.54 10.79 8.69
C ARG A 103 -17.70 9.85 7.48
N TRP A 104 -18.81 9.95 6.74
CA TRP A 104 -19.07 9.12 5.57
C TRP A 104 -18.05 9.31 4.44
N ILE A 105 -17.46 10.51 4.32
CA ILE A 105 -16.44 10.83 3.32
C ILE A 105 -15.18 9.99 3.55
N GLY A 106 -14.89 9.60 4.80
CA GLY A 106 -13.76 8.73 5.12
C GLY A 106 -13.85 7.36 4.43
N TYR A 107 -15.06 6.79 4.33
CA TYR A 107 -15.26 5.52 3.62
C TYR A 107 -15.04 5.66 2.11
N ILE A 108 -15.45 6.79 1.54
CA ILE A 108 -15.19 7.07 0.12
C ILE A 108 -13.69 7.22 -0.12
N GLY A 109 -12.99 7.98 0.74
CA GLY A 109 -11.54 8.09 0.69
C GLY A 109 -10.85 6.72 0.78
N LEU A 110 -11.33 5.85 1.67
CA LEU A 110 -10.83 4.48 1.80
C LEU A 110 -11.02 3.66 0.51
N VAL A 111 -12.21 3.72 -0.09
CA VAL A 111 -12.49 3.02 -1.36
C VAL A 111 -11.58 3.53 -2.48
N ILE A 112 -11.38 4.85 -2.56
CA ILE A 112 -10.49 5.45 -3.57
C ILE A 112 -9.04 4.99 -3.38
N VAL A 113 -8.51 5.06 -2.15
CA VAL A 113 -7.12 4.62 -1.87
C VAL A 113 -6.94 3.14 -2.17
N LEU A 114 -7.91 2.30 -1.79
CA LEU A 114 -7.88 0.87 -2.09
C LEU A 114 -7.90 0.61 -3.60
N TYR A 115 -8.77 1.31 -4.33
CA TYR A 115 -8.83 1.22 -5.79
C TYR A 115 -7.49 1.60 -6.44
N VAL A 116 -6.89 2.74 -6.03
CA VAL A 116 -5.59 3.19 -6.56
C VAL A 116 -4.49 2.16 -6.26
N ALA A 117 -4.44 1.62 -5.05
CA ALA A 117 -3.45 0.61 -4.66
C ALA A 117 -3.58 -0.65 -5.52
N VAL A 118 -4.81 -1.18 -5.69
CA VAL A 118 -5.05 -2.36 -6.53
C VAL A 118 -4.69 -2.07 -7.99
N HIS A 119 -5.06 -0.90 -8.51
CA HIS A 119 -4.73 -0.48 -9.87
C HIS A 119 -3.21 -0.40 -10.09
N MET A 120 -2.46 0.17 -9.15
CA MET A 120 -1.00 0.23 -9.23
C MET A 120 -0.35 -1.16 -9.19
N ILE A 121 -0.85 -2.06 -8.33
CA ILE A 121 -0.37 -3.45 -8.27
C ILE A 121 -0.66 -4.17 -9.58
N TRP A 122 -1.87 -4.01 -10.11
CA TRP A 122 -2.31 -4.65 -11.34
C TRP A 122 -1.48 -4.23 -12.54
N ASP A 123 -1.36 -2.91 -12.76
CA ASP A 123 -0.57 -2.38 -13.87
C ASP A 123 0.91 -2.70 -13.71
N GLY A 124 1.45 -2.60 -12.50
CA GLY A 124 2.82 -2.99 -12.19
C GLY A 124 3.08 -4.46 -12.52
N ALA A 125 2.19 -5.37 -12.12
CA ALA A 125 2.30 -6.79 -12.42
C ALA A 125 2.27 -7.05 -13.93
N ARG A 126 1.34 -6.44 -14.67
CA ARG A 126 1.26 -6.57 -16.13
C ARG A 126 2.52 -6.07 -16.82
N GLN A 127 3.04 -4.91 -16.42
CA GLN A 127 4.29 -4.38 -16.98
C GLN A 127 5.48 -5.33 -16.77
N VAL A 128 5.59 -5.93 -15.59
CA VAL A 128 6.67 -6.89 -15.29
C VAL A 128 6.54 -8.15 -16.12
N VAL A 129 5.33 -8.75 -16.19
CA VAL A 129 5.06 -9.98 -16.98
C VAL A 129 5.34 -9.76 -18.47
N VAL A 130 4.91 -8.62 -19.02
CA VAL A 130 5.18 -8.27 -20.42
C VAL A 130 6.69 -8.08 -20.66
N ARG A 131 7.40 -7.46 -19.73
CA ARG A 131 8.84 -7.18 -19.87
C ARG A 131 9.71 -8.44 -19.74
N THR A 132 9.32 -9.43 -18.94
CA THR A 132 10.07 -10.68 -18.77
C THR A 132 9.70 -11.77 -19.78
N GLY A 133 8.67 -11.56 -20.61
CA GLY A 133 8.25 -12.52 -21.64
C GLY A 133 7.44 -13.70 -21.10
N ASN A 134 7.08 -13.71 -19.82
CA ASN A 134 6.31 -14.79 -19.16
C ASN A 134 4.79 -14.68 -19.39
N LEU A 135 4.37 -14.13 -20.53
CA LEU A 135 2.97 -13.91 -20.88
C LEU A 135 2.18 -15.23 -20.97
N GLU A 136 2.76 -16.29 -21.55
CA GLU A 136 2.10 -17.59 -21.69
C GLU A 136 1.86 -18.27 -20.33
N GLU A 137 2.86 -18.24 -19.45
CA GLU A 137 2.77 -18.88 -18.13
C GLU A 137 1.78 -18.13 -17.22
N PHE A 138 1.72 -16.81 -17.32
CA PHE A 138 0.74 -15.98 -16.62
C PHE A 138 -0.68 -16.21 -17.16
N ASN A 139 -0.89 -16.18 -18.48
CA ASN A 139 -2.22 -16.38 -19.08
C ASN A 139 -2.73 -17.83 -18.90
N ALA A 140 -1.83 -18.82 -18.74
CA ALA A 140 -2.21 -20.20 -18.45
C ALA A 140 -2.70 -20.40 -16.99
N ALA A 141 -2.19 -19.62 -16.05
CA ALA A 141 -2.55 -19.71 -14.63
C ALA A 141 -3.62 -18.68 -14.20
N ALA A 142 -3.79 -17.61 -14.96
CA ALA A 142 -4.73 -16.53 -14.65
C ALA A 142 -6.15 -16.83 -15.18
N PRO A 143 -7.20 -16.50 -14.40
CA PRO A 143 -8.57 -16.59 -14.90
C PRO A 143 -8.84 -15.55 -16.00
N ALA A 144 -9.75 -15.85 -16.93
CA ALA A 144 -9.95 -15.12 -18.20
C ALA A 144 -10.19 -13.59 -18.08
N PHE A 145 -10.62 -13.08 -16.93
CA PHE A 145 -10.79 -11.63 -16.71
C PHE A 145 -9.47 -10.89 -16.39
N ILE A 146 -8.39 -11.64 -16.17
CA ILE A 146 -7.03 -11.16 -15.89
C ILE A 146 -6.09 -11.35 -17.10
N GLU A 147 -6.57 -12.03 -18.15
CA GLU A 147 -5.77 -12.38 -19.32
C GLU A 147 -5.23 -11.14 -20.05
N ILE A 148 -3.92 -11.12 -20.30
CA ILE A 148 -3.28 -10.05 -21.05
C ILE A 148 -3.31 -10.43 -22.53
N SER A 149 -4.17 -9.78 -23.30
CA SER A 149 -4.36 -10.08 -24.73
C SER A 149 -3.13 -9.72 -25.57
N PRO A 150 -2.82 -10.45 -26.65
CA PRO A 150 -1.70 -10.13 -27.57
C PRO A 150 -1.74 -8.70 -28.15
N LYS A 151 -2.95 -8.12 -28.30
CA LYS A 151 -3.12 -6.73 -28.77
C LYS A 151 -2.69 -5.68 -27.71
N GLU A 152 -2.81 -6.01 -26.43
CA GLU A 152 -2.44 -5.14 -25.31
C GLU A 152 -0.92 -5.19 -25.07
N ALA A 153 -0.33 -6.40 -25.16
CA ALA A 153 1.12 -6.57 -25.20
C ALA A 153 1.75 -5.79 -26.37
N ALA A 154 1.15 -5.83 -27.57
CA ALA A 154 1.64 -5.09 -28.73
C ALA A 154 1.60 -3.55 -28.55
N HIS A 155 0.64 -3.01 -27.79
CA HIS A 155 0.56 -1.56 -27.51
C HIS A 155 1.71 -1.08 -26.61
N HIS A 156 2.14 -1.89 -25.64
CA HIS A 156 3.29 -1.56 -24.79
C HIS A 156 4.65 -1.66 -25.52
N TRP A 157 4.72 -2.44 -26.60
CA TRP A 157 5.89 -2.51 -27.49
C TRP A 157 5.93 -1.38 -28.54
N GLY A 158 4.79 -0.74 -28.83
CA GLY A 158 4.68 0.29 -29.87
C GLY A 158 5.37 1.62 -29.55
N ASP A 159 5.56 1.93 -28.26
CA ASP A 159 6.17 3.20 -27.81
C ASP A 159 7.71 3.13 -27.66
N GLN A 160 8.28 1.92 -27.62
CA GLN A 160 9.73 1.74 -27.41
C GLN A 160 10.53 1.44 -28.69
N ARG A 161 9.87 1.40 -29.85
CA ARG A 161 10.56 1.35 -31.15
C ARG A 161 10.72 2.75 -31.72
N SER A 162 11.39 3.62 -30.97
CA SER A 162 12.04 4.76 -31.63
C SER A 162 13.08 4.18 -32.61
N PRO A 163 13.11 4.58 -33.89
CA PRO A 163 13.95 3.94 -34.93
C PRO A 163 15.47 3.95 -34.69
N ASP A 164 15.96 4.55 -33.59
CA ASP A 164 17.36 4.91 -33.40
C ASP A 164 18.09 4.11 -32.30
N SER A 165 17.52 3.02 -31.76
CA SER A 165 18.26 2.15 -30.84
C SER A 165 19.26 1.28 -31.60
N HIS A 166 20.46 1.81 -31.85
CA HIS A 166 21.62 1.05 -32.30
C HIS A 166 22.10 0.08 -31.20
N THR A 167 21.42 -1.05 -31.06
CA THR A 167 21.97 -2.21 -30.37
C THR A 167 22.53 -3.14 -31.44
N PRO A 168 23.86 -3.38 -31.49
CA PRO A 168 24.42 -4.28 -32.48
C PRO A 168 23.85 -5.68 -32.25
N ALA A 169 23.32 -6.29 -33.30
CA ALA A 169 22.87 -7.67 -33.29
C ALA A 169 24.03 -8.57 -32.82
N THR A 170 23.72 -9.40 -31.84
CA THR A 170 24.56 -10.51 -31.37
C THR A 170 25.04 -11.34 -32.56
N ALA A 171 26.37 -11.50 -32.67
CA ALA A 171 27.03 -12.27 -33.70
C ALA A 171 26.50 -13.72 -33.76
N GLU A 172 26.26 -14.21 -34.97
CA GLU A 172 25.93 -15.63 -35.22
C GLU A 172 27.08 -16.54 -34.75
N PRO A 173 26.78 -17.68 -34.09
CA PRO A 173 27.79 -18.64 -33.74
C PRO A 173 28.23 -19.40 -35.00
N SER A 174 29.47 -19.20 -35.42
CA SER A 174 30.12 -20.08 -36.39
C SER A 174 30.28 -21.48 -35.78
N ALA A 175 29.50 -22.43 -36.29
CA ALA A 175 29.62 -23.86 -36.00
C ALA A 175 30.81 -24.48 -36.78
N PRO A 176 31.26 -25.69 -36.40
CA PRO A 176 32.65 -26.02 -36.05
C PRO A 176 33.64 -26.16 -37.21
#